data_AF-A0A957XNU6-F1
#
_entry.id   AF-A0A957XNU6-F1
#
_cell.length_a   1.000
_cell.length_b   1.000
_cell.length_c   1.000
_cell.angle_alpha   90.00
_cell.angle_beta   90.00
_cell.angle_gamma   90.00
#
_symmetry.space_group_name_H-M   'P 1'
#
loop_
_entity.id
_entity.type
_entity.pdbx_description
1 polymer ?
#
loop_
_entity_poly.entity_id
_entity_poly.type
_entity_poly.pdbx_seq_one_letter_code
_entity_poly.pdbx_strand_id
1 'polypeptide(L)'
;MARFIIRSLVSTVITLIIVSIALFLLLEVGSGDITVKILGVFSTPEQRASYRNQLGLDDPVYLRYIDWLIGNEWRAEGEVGFNLVTAPNPQTGEDTWWADVDGQLTRWSLEEGELTKYTRQEDGSTVASPAEAVWAVDENGQESFWGVDDKNNAVKWVRGEET
;
A
#
# COMPACT_ATOMS: atom_id res chain seq x y z
N MET A 1 -38.58 -5.54 18.30
CA MET A 1 -38.00 -6.00 17.01
C MET A 1 -36.55 -5.53 16.84
N ALA A 2 -36.26 -4.22 16.79
CA ALA A 2 -34.89 -3.70 16.59
C ALA A 2 -33.85 -4.25 17.59
N ARG A 3 -34.16 -4.34 18.89
CA ARG A 3 -33.25 -4.89 19.91
C ARG A 3 -32.89 -6.38 19.68
N PHE A 4 -33.83 -7.17 19.14
CA PHE A 4 -33.58 -8.58 18.80
C PHE A 4 -32.70 -8.70 17.55
N ILE A 5 -32.98 -7.88 16.53
CA ILE A 5 -32.17 -7.81 15.29
C ILE A 5 -30.74 -7.39 15.61
N ILE A 6 -30.54 -6.33 16.41
CA ILE A 6 -29.22 -5.87 16.83
C ILE A 6 -28.48 -6.96 17.61
N ARG A 7 -29.14 -7.62 18.58
CA ARG A 7 -28.51 -8.71 19.35
C ARG A 7 -28.07 -9.87 18.45
N SER A 8 -28.90 -10.26 17.49
CA SER A 8 -28.57 -11.32 16.53
C SER A 8 -27.42 -10.90 15.62
N LEU A 9 -27.45 -9.67 15.10
CA LEU A 9 -26.41 -9.15 14.21
C LEU A 9 -25.06 -9.11 14.92
N VAL A 10 -25.02 -8.60 16.16
CA VAL A 10 -23.80 -8.57 16.98
C VAL A 10 -23.27 -9.99 17.22
N SER A 11 -24.14 -10.94 17.59
CA SER A 11 -23.72 -12.34 17.79
C SER A 11 -23.14 -12.98 16.53
N THR A 12 -23.74 -12.71 15.36
CA THR A 12 -23.26 -13.20 14.08
C THR A 12 -21.91 -12.58 13.72
N VAL A 13 -21.77 -11.26 13.86
CA VAL A 13 -20.52 -10.54 13.55
C VAL A 13 -19.39 -11.02 14.45
N ILE A 14 -19.62 -11.19 15.76
CA ILE A 14 -18.60 -11.72 16.68
C ILE A 14 -18.13 -13.11 16.24
N THR A 15 -19.06 -13.98 15.86
CA THR A 15 -18.71 -15.34 15.41
C THR A 15 -17.88 -15.30 14.12
N LEU A 16 -18.26 -14.44 13.16
CA LEU A 16 -17.50 -14.21 11.94
C LEU A 16 -16.09 -13.70 12.22
N ILE A 17 -15.93 -12.75 13.15
CA ILE A 17 -14.61 -12.22 13.54
C ILE A 17 -13.76 -13.33 14.15
N ILE A 18 -14.30 -14.15 15.05
CA ILE A 18 -13.56 -15.26 15.66
C ILE A 18 -13.07 -16.25 14.59
N VAL A 19 -13.95 -16.64 13.66
CA VAL A 19 -13.59 -17.55 12.55
C VAL A 19 -12.57 -16.90 11.62
N SER A 20 -12.72 -15.61 11.33
CA SER A 20 -11.79 -14.82 10.52
C SER A 20 -10.39 -14.76 11.15
N ILE A 21 -10.29 -14.49 12.45
CA ILE A 21 -9.01 -14.51 13.19
C ILE A 21 -8.39 -15.92 13.16
N ALA A 22 -9.20 -16.96 13.38
CA ALA A 22 -8.71 -18.33 13.35
C ALA A 22 -8.15 -18.72 11.96
N LEU A 23 -8.83 -18.33 10.88
CA LEU A 23 -8.35 -18.52 9.51
C LEU A 23 -7.07 -17.75 9.26
N PHE A 24 -7.00 -16.48 9.67
CA PHE A 24 -5.81 -15.66 9.54
C PHE A 24 -4.61 -16.30 10.23
N LEU A 25 -4.75 -16.72 11.50
CA LEU A 25 -3.67 -17.39 12.23
C LEU A 25 -3.25 -18.72 11.58
N LEU A 26 -4.20 -19.47 11.03
CA LEU A 26 -3.91 -20.71 10.32
C LEU A 26 -3.11 -20.46 9.03
N LEU A 27 -3.46 -19.42 8.28
CA LEU A 27 -2.72 -19.00 7.08
C LEU A 27 -1.34 -18.45 7.45
N GLU A 28 -1.24 -17.67 8.52
CA GLU A 28 0.00 -17.09 9.01
C GLU A 28 1.02 -18.18 9.38
N VAL A 29 0.59 -19.14 10.20
CA VAL A 29 1.43 -20.28 10.60
C VAL A 29 1.69 -21.21 9.41
N GLY A 30 0.71 -21.42 8.55
CA GLY A 30 0.80 -22.33 7.41
C GLY A 30 1.64 -21.79 6.24
N SER A 31 1.76 -20.48 6.08
CA SER A 31 2.48 -19.89 4.95
C SER A 31 4.01 -19.98 5.09
N GLY A 32 4.54 -20.13 6.30
CA GLY A 32 5.99 -20.12 6.53
C GLY A 32 6.64 -18.78 6.12
N ASP A 33 7.95 -18.78 5.87
CA ASP A 33 8.65 -17.57 5.44
C ASP A 33 8.34 -17.25 3.97
N ILE A 34 7.44 -16.28 3.75
CA ILE A 34 7.04 -15.87 2.40
C ILE A 34 8.20 -15.26 1.61
N THR A 35 9.23 -14.72 2.28
CA THR A 35 10.38 -14.14 1.59
C THR A 35 11.20 -15.22 0.89
N VAL A 36 11.28 -16.43 1.45
CA VAL A 36 11.91 -17.59 0.81
C VAL A 36 11.10 -18.05 -0.41
N LYS A 37 9.76 -17.93 -0.37
CA LYS A 37 8.90 -18.28 -1.50
C LYS A 37 9.06 -17.30 -2.66
N ILE A 38 9.22 -16.01 -2.37
CA ILE A 38 9.32 -14.96 -3.39
C ILE A 38 10.75 -14.81 -3.93
N LEU A 39 11.75 -14.68 -3.05
CA LEU A 39 13.16 -14.51 -3.46
C LEU A 39 13.85 -15.84 -3.78
N GLY A 40 13.21 -16.97 -3.48
CA GLY A 40 13.77 -18.29 -3.65
C GLY A 40 14.69 -18.74 -2.50
N VAL A 41 15.02 -20.02 -2.53
CA VAL A 41 15.78 -20.73 -1.46
C VAL A 41 17.23 -20.21 -1.33
N PHE A 42 17.77 -19.59 -2.37
CA PHE A 42 19.15 -19.06 -2.40
C PHE A 42 19.27 -17.61 -1.89
N SER A 43 18.18 -17.00 -1.43
CA SER A 43 18.21 -15.64 -0.88
C SER A 43 19.05 -15.53 0.38
N THR A 44 19.88 -14.50 0.45
CA THR A 44 20.69 -14.24 1.66
C THR A 44 19.78 -13.84 2.84
N PRO A 45 20.19 -14.11 4.09
CA PRO A 45 19.41 -13.69 5.27
C PRO A 45 19.17 -12.17 5.31
N GLU A 46 20.13 -11.39 4.84
CA GLU A 46 20.06 -9.92 4.76
C GLU A 46 19.01 -9.47 3.74
N GLN A 47 18.98 -10.06 2.55
CA GLN A 47 17.95 -9.79 1.54
C GLN A 47 16.56 -10.17 2.05
N ARG A 48 16.43 -11.30 2.76
CA ARG A 48 15.15 -11.70 3.36
C ARG A 48 14.69 -10.76 4.45
N ALA A 49 15.58 -10.30 5.32
CA ALA A 49 15.24 -9.35 6.38
C ALA A 49 14.80 -8.00 5.80
N SER A 50 15.53 -7.49 4.79
CA SER A 50 15.12 -6.27 4.07
C SER A 50 13.75 -6.43 3.42
N TYR A 51 13.52 -7.56 2.74
CA TYR A 51 12.24 -7.83 2.07
C TYR A 51 11.08 -8.05 3.04
N ARG A 52 11.31 -8.66 4.21
CA ARG A 52 10.31 -8.78 5.28
C ARG A 52 9.84 -7.41 5.77
N ASN A 53 10.79 -6.50 5.94
CA ASN A 53 10.51 -5.14 6.38
C ASN A 53 9.69 -4.39 5.32
N GLN A 54 10.09 -4.47 4.05
CA GLN A 54 9.34 -3.86 2.93
C GLN A 54 7.89 -4.39 2.81
N LEU A 55 7.67 -5.68 3.10
CA LEU A 55 6.34 -6.28 3.09
C LEU A 55 5.54 -6.08 4.40
N GLY A 56 6.08 -5.38 5.39
CA GLY A 56 5.43 -5.19 6.70
C GLY A 56 5.21 -6.50 7.47
N LEU A 57 5.98 -7.56 7.17
CA LEU A 57 5.83 -8.86 7.84
C LEU A 57 6.31 -8.85 9.29
N ASP A 58 7.13 -7.85 9.63
CA ASP A 58 7.62 -7.60 10.99
C ASP A 58 6.68 -6.71 11.81
N ASP A 59 5.59 -6.21 11.21
CA ASP A 59 4.56 -5.46 11.95
C ASP A 59 3.83 -6.35 12.97
N PRO A 60 3.33 -5.75 14.08
CA PRO A 60 2.50 -6.45 15.03
C PRO A 60 1.33 -7.22 14.39
N VAL A 61 1.08 -8.44 14.87
CA VAL A 61 0.07 -9.38 14.31
C VAL A 61 -1.32 -8.75 14.18
N TYR A 62 -1.71 -7.86 15.11
CA TYR A 62 -2.99 -7.19 15.05
C TYR A 62 -3.10 -6.19 13.88
N LEU A 63 -2.01 -5.49 13.51
CA LEU A 63 -1.99 -4.62 12.35
C LEU A 63 -2.09 -5.44 11.06
N ARG A 64 -1.31 -6.52 10.97
CA ARG A 64 -1.35 -7.44 9.83
C ARG A 64 -2.72 -8.08 9.62
N TYR A 65 -3.43 -8.38 10.71
CA TYR A 65 -4.81 -8.87 10.64
C TYR A 65 -5.78 -7.80 10.12
N ILE A 66 -5.66 -6.55 10.61
CA ILE A 66 -6.50 -5.44 10.15
C ILE A 66 -6.22 -5.17 8.67
N ASP A 67 -4.96 -5.07 8.27
CA ASP A 67 -4.55 -4.87 6.88
C ASP A 67 -5.07 -5.98 5.96
N TRP A 68 -5.08 -7.23 6.43
CA TRP A 68 -5.68 -8.34 5.69
C TRP A 68 -7.21 -8.28 5.63
N LEU A 69 -7.87 -7.85 6.70
CA LEU A 69 -9.34 -7.85 6.82
C LEU A 69 -9.99 -6.71 6.03
N ILE A 70 -9.44 -5.50 6.11
CA ILE A 70 -10.04 -4.28 5.56
C ILE A 70 -9.17 -3.59 4.48
N GLY A 71 -7.99 -4.15 4.18
CA GLY A 71 -7.00 -3.53 3.28
C GLY A 71 -5.98 -2.69 4.04
N ASN A 72 -4.87 -2.35 3.39
CA ASN A 72 -3.80 -1.49 3.90
C ASN A 72 -3.92 -0.02 3.42
N GLU A 73 -4.97 0.28 2.66
CA GLU A 73 -5.23 1.60 2.05
C GLU A 73 -5.25 2.73 3.08
N TRP A 74 -5.85 2.49 4.25
CA TRP A 74 -5.93 3.45 5.35
C TRP A 74 -4.55 3.82 5.94
N ARG A 75 -3.57 2.91 5.90
CA ARG A 75 -2.18 3.22 6.28
C ARG A 75 -1.47 3.98 5.17
N ALA A 76 -1.68 3.56 3.92
CA ALA A 76 -1.10 4.19 2.75
C ALA A 76 -1.55 5.66 2.63
N GLU A 77 -2.82 5.96 2.89
CA GLU A 77 -3.36 7.33 2.88
C GLU A 77 -2.71 8.22 3.94
N GLY A 78 -2.42 7.65 5.13
CA GLY A 78 -1.71 8.35 6.19
C GLY A 78 -0.24 8.68 5.85
N GLU A 79 0.47 7.76 5.18
CA GLU A 79 1.87 7.93 4.80
C GLU A 79 2.04 8.83 3.57
N VAL A 80 1.20 8.65 2.54
CA VAL A 80 1.20 9.44 1.31
C VAL A 80 0.73 10.87 1.56
N GLY A 81 -0.16 11.09 2.54
CA GLY A 81 -0.67 12.42 2.89
C GLY A 81 -1.66 12.99 1.87
N PHE A 82 -2.00 12.22 0.84
CA PHE A 82 -3.03 12.51 -0.16
C PHE A 82 -4.09 11.41 -0.14
N ASN A 83 -5.33 11.78 -0.46
CA ASN A 83 -6.43 10.83 -0.56
C ASN A 83 -6.16 9.84 -1.71
N LEU A 84 -6.25 8.55 -1.46
CA LEU A 84 -6.09 7.53 -2.50
C LEU A 84 -7.45 7.20 -3.12
N VAL A 85 -7.51 7.27 -4.45
CA VAL A 85 -8.71 6.97 -5.22
C VAL A 85 -8.42 5.94 -6.30
N THR A 86 -9.33 5.00 -6.49
CA THR A 86 -9.26 4.05 -7.58
C THR A 86 -9.89 4.63 -8.84
N ALA A 87 -9.21 4.46 -9.97
CA ALA A 87 -9.72 4.86 -11.26
C ALA A 87 -9.47 3.75 -12.28
N PRO A 88 -10.49 3.39 -13.09
CA PRO A 88 -10.35 2.35 -14.08
C PRO A 88 -9.42 2.83 -15.20
N ASN A 89 -8.46 1.97 -15.55
CA ASN A 89 -7.58 2.19 -16.68
C ASN A 89 -8.41 2.11 -17.98
N PRO A 90 -8.41 3.16 -18.83
CA PRO A 90 -9.23 3.15 -20.05
C PRO A 90 -8.77 2.11 -21.09
N GLN A 91 -7.53 1.61 -21.00
CA GLN A 91 -6.98 0.61 -21.91
C GLN A 91 -7.20 -0.83 -21.43
N THR A 92 -6.99 -1.09 -20.14
CA THR A 92 -7.06 -2.46 -19.59
C THR A 92 -8.37 -2.74 -18.84
N GLY A 93 -9.09 -1.70 -18.41
CA GLY A 93 -10.28 -1.82 -17.56
C GLY A 93 -9.98 -2.15 -16.10
N GLU A 94 -8.70 -2.25 -15.71
CA GLU A 94 -8.30 -2.57 -14.34
C GLU A 94 -8.42 -1.34 -13.44
N ASP A 95 -8.90 -1.54 -12.21
CA ASP A 95 -8.90 -0.50 -11.19
C ASP A 95 -7.47 -0.25 -10.72
N THR A 96 -7.06 1.01 -10.75
CA THR A 96 -5.71 1.40 -10.41
C THR A 96 -5.72 2.60 -9.47
N TRP A 97 -4.79 2.63 -8.52
CA TRP A 97 -4.68 3.60 -7.43
C TRP A 97 -4.05 4.90 -7.90
N TRP A 98 -4.62 6.02 -7.51
CA TRP A 98 -4.12 7.36 -7.79
C TRP A 98 -4.15 8.17 -6.51
N ALA A 99 -3.21 9.08 -6.33
CA ALA A 99 -3.32 10.11 -5.30
C ALA A 99 -4.15 11.28 -5.87
N ASP A 100 -5.14 11.74 -5.12
CA ASP A 100 -5.90 12.94 -5.44
C ASP A 100 -5.16 14.17 -4.90
N VAL A 101 -4.52 14.91 -5.81
CA VAL A 101 -3.84 16.17 -5.51
C VAL A 101 -4.65 17.29 -6.15
N ASP A 102 -5.37 18.06 -5.32
CA ASP A 102 -6.21 19.18 -5.77
C ASP A 102 -7.26 18.81 -6.85
N GLY A 103 -7.83 17.61 -6.80
CA GLY A 103 -8.80 17.10 -7.78
C GLY A 103 -8.17 16.50 -9.03
N GLN A 104 -6.84 16.38 -9.07
CA GLN A 104 -6.10 15.76 -10.15
C GLN A 104 -5.55 14.39 -9.71
N LEU A 105 -5.86 13.36 -10.50
CA LEU A 105 -5.34 12.02 -10.25
C LEU A 105 -3.86 11.99 -10.63
N THR A 106 -2.99 11.92 -9.63
CA THR A 106 -1.54 11.96 -9.79
C THR A 106 -0.87 10.66 -9.35
N ARG A 107 0.15 10.27 -10.11
CA ARG A 107 1.14 9.24 -9.77
C ARG A 107 2.53 9.80 -9.93
N TRP A 108 3.51 9.13 -9.34
CA TRP A 108 4.90 9.49 -9.46
C TRP A 108 5.71 8.28 -9.94
N SER A 109 6.66 8.54 -10.81
CA SER A 109 7.68 7.55 -11.18
C SER A 109 9.03 8.23 -11.12
N LEU A 110 10.04 7.48 -10.68
CA LEU A 110 11.43 7.93 -10.74
C LEU A 110 11.99 7.51 -12.10
N GLU A 111 12.19 8.48 -13.00
CA GLU A 111 12.82 8.25 -14.30
C GLU A 111 14.15 9.01 -14.34
N GLU A 112 15.25 8.32 -14.67
CA GLU A 112 16.61 8.90 -14.77
C GLU A 112 17.09 9.64 -13.49
N GLY A 113 16.57 9.25 -12.32
CA GLY A 113 16.92 9.86 -11.03
C GLY A 113 16.14 11.14 -10.70
N GLU A 114 15.21 11.56 -11.57
CA GLU A 114 14.28 12.65 -11.32
C GLU A 114 12.86 12.11 -11.11
N LEU A 115 12.15 12.71 -10.14
CA LEU A 115 10.78 12.34 -9.87
C LEU A 115 9.86 13.01 -10.91
N THR A 116 9.20 12.20 -11.73
CA THR A 116 8.22 12.64 -12.73
C THR A 116 6.82 12.40 -12.18
N LYS A 117 5.96 13.44 -12.20
CA LYS A 117 4.54 13.30 -11.87
C LYS A 117 3.72 13.03 -13.14
N TYR A 118 2.84 12.04 -13.09
CA TYR A 118 1.89 11.70 -14.13
C TYR A 118 0.51 12.09 -13.66
N THR A 119 -0.08 13.08 -14.31
CA THR A 119 -1.43 13.54 -13.98
C THR A 119 -2.41 13.06 -15.03
N ARG A 120 -3.50 12.41 -14.62
CA ARG A 120 -4.56 11.97 -15.53
C ARG A 120 -5.41 13.17 -15.95
N GLN A 121 -5.58 13.33 -17.25
CA GLN A 121 -6.48 14.32 -17.85
C GLN A 121 -7.91 13.76 -17.96
N GLU A 122 -8.87 14.66 -18.18
CA GLU A 122 -10.29 14.31 -18.39
C GLU A 122 -10.51 13.38 -19.61
N ASP A 123 -9.59 13.38 -20.58
CA ASP A 123 -9.61 12.50 -21.75
C ASP A 123 -9.09 11.08 -21.47
N GLY A 124 -8.61 10.81 -20.24
CA GLY A 124 -8.04 9.54 -19.82
C GLY A 124 -6.56 9.36 -20.15
N SER A 125 -5.93 10.33 -20.83
CA SER A 125 -4.49 10.39 -21.06
C SER A 125 -3.75 10.82 -19.79
N THR A 126 -2.44 10.55 -19.74
CA THR A 126 -1.57 10.99 -18.63
C THR A 126 -0.55 11.98 -19.17
N VAL A 127 -0.34 13.07 -18.44
CA VAL A 127 0.71 14.04 -18.77
C VAL A 127 1.82 13.95 -17.73
N ALA A 128 3.02 13.65 -18.22
CA ALA A 128 4.24 13.75 -17.47
C ALA A 128 4.59 15.23 -17.27
N SER A 129 4.89 15.61 -16.04
CA SER A 129 5.46 16.90 -15.71
C SER A 129 6.57 16.68 -14.67
N PRO A 130 7.61 17.53 -14.65
CA PRO A 130 8.59 17.48 -13.57
C PRO A 130 7.86 17.63 -12.24
N ALA A 131 8.10 16.70 -11.31
CA ALA A 131 7.60 16.91 -9.96
C ALA A 131 8.51 17.96 -9.32
N GLU A 132 8.02 19.19 -9.16
CA GLU A 132 8.52 20.09 -8.11
C GLU A 132 8.17 19.41 -6.78
N ALA A 133 9.02 18.46 -6.39
CA ALA A 133 8.71 17.46 -5.40
C ALA A 133 8.68 18.08 -4.01
N VAL A 134 7.61 17.77 -3.27
CA VAL A 134 7.44 18.11 -1.85
C VAL A 134 8.26 17.10 -1.04
N TRP A 135 9.58 17.19 -1.15
CA TRP A 135 10.48 16.37 -0.35
C TRP A 135 10.31 16.71 1.12
N ALA A 136 9.93 15.72 1.94
CA ALA A 136 9.92 15.84 3.38
C ALA A 136 11.31 15.45 3.91
N VAL A 137 11.94 16.33 4.69
CA VAL A 137 13.21 16.04 5.36
C VAL A 137 12.92 15.27 6.64
N ASP A 138 13.49 14.08 6.77
CA ASP A 138 13.37 13.27 7.98
C ASP A 138 14.29 13.78 9.12
N GLU A 139 14.19 13.17 10.30
CA GLU A 139 15.02 13.52 11.47
C GLU A 139 16.53 13.31 11.24
N ASN A 140 16.92 12.53 10.23
CA ASN A 140 18.31 12.27 9.85
C ASN A 140 18.82 13.23 8.76
N GLY A 141 17.98 14.17 8.30
CA GLY A 141 18.32 15.09 7.21
C GLY A 141 18.20 14.48 5.82
N GLN A 142 17.58 13.30 5.69
CA GLN A 142 17.34 12.62 4.43
C GLN A 142 16.02 13.10 3.81
N GLU A 143 16.06 13.51 2.56
CA GLU A 143 14.89 13.94 1.80
C GLU A 143 14.15 12.70 1.29
N SER A 144 12.89 12.56 1.68
CA SER A 144 12.03 11.47 1.25
C SER A 144 10.63 11.94 0.87
N PHE A 145 9.97 11.19 0.00
CA PHE A 145 8.64 11.48 -0.51
C PHE A 145 7.82 10.20 -0.61
N TRP A 146 6.60 10.20 -0.09
CA TRP A 146 5.64 9.13 -0.25
C TRP A 146 4.65 9.45 -1.37
N GLY A 147 4.35 8.47 -2.22
CA GLY A 147 3.33 8.61 -3.26
C GLY A 147 2.97 7.27 -3.89
N VAL A 148 2.14 7.33 -4.93
CA VAL A 148 1.67 6.13 -5.65
C VAL A 148 2.44 5.97 -6.96
N ASP A 149 3.00 4.78 -7.20
CA ASP A 149 3.74 4.45 -8.42
C ASP A 149 2.84 4.03 -9.60
N ASP A 150 3.47 3.79 -10.75
CA ASP A 150 2.84 3.26 -11.95
C ASP A 150 2.45 1.77 -11.84
N LYS A 151 2.95 1.06 -10.83
CA LYS A 151 2.72 -0.36 -10.53
C LYS A 151 1.69 -0.59 -9.44
N ASN A 152 0.89 0.43 -9.10
CA ASN A 152 -0.23 0.32 -8.17
C ASN A 152 0.18 0.15 -6.68
N ASN A 153 1.36 0.64 -6.30
CA ASN A 153 1.89 0.57 -4.93
C ASN A 153 2.07 1.97 -4.34
N ALA A 154 1.89 2.07 -3.02
CA ALA A 154 2.40 3.21 -2.27
C ALA A 154 3.88 2.98 -1.97
N VAL A 155 4.74 3.91 -2.36
CA VAL A 155 6.19 3.81 -2.23
C VAL A 155 6.79 5.09 -1.68
N LYS A 156 7.88 4.91 -0.93
CA LYS A 156 8.71 5.98 -0.41
C LYS A 156 9.95 6.11 -1.29
N TRP A 157 10.09 7.23 -1.98
CA TRP A 157 11.32 7.58 -2.67
C TRP A 157 12.24 8.35 -1.73
N VAL A 158 13.53 8.04 -1.78
CA VAL A 158 14.56 8.63 -0.94
C VAL A 158 15.62 9.23 -1.84
N ARG A 159 15.93 10.52 -1.65
CA ARG A 159 16.89 11.22 -2.50
C ARG A 159 18.31 10.70 -2.24
N GLY A 160 18.95 10.17 -3.28
CA GLY A 160 20.31 9.64 -3.21
C GLY A 160 20.41 8.11 -3.02
N GLU A 161 19.29 7.41 -2.89
CA GLU A 161 19.24 5.96 -3.09
C GLU A 161 18.74 5.66 -4.52
N GLU A 162 19.54 4.95 -5.31
CA GLU A 162 19.06 4.34 -6.55
C GLU A 162 18.19 3.14 -6.16
N THR A 163 16.88 3.27 -6.36
CA THR A 163 15.89 2.20 -6.14
C THR A 163 15.90 1.16 -7.26
#